data_AF-A0A368GNX6-F1
#
_entry.id   AF-A0A368GNX6-F1
#
_cell.length_a   1.000
_cell.length_b   1.000
_cell.length_c   1.000
_cell.angle_alpha   90.00
_cell.angle_beta   90.00
_cell.angle_gamma   90.00
#
_symmetry.space_group_name_H-M   'P 1'
#
loop_
_entity.id
_entity.type
_entity.pdbx_description
1 polymer ?
#
loop_
_entity_poly.entity_id
_entity_poly.type
_entity_poly.pdbx_seq_one_letter_code
_entity_poly.pdbx_strand_id
1 'polypeptide(L)'
;MSTNLPILVSTVFAVLTTIEATLTPEHVTVIIGKPSNHTMKTKLELKYGDMELQFRKNSYVDVLTPLVLEASSREGVLQLAGKQATKGHRLIVEICRSANQLDSSNTTECIEMLKGLYLEVTVLKSSLVAALVMVVGWAYFTAWSVSFYPQMLLNIQRRSVIGLNFDFLVLNIVGFLAYSAYNVFMYFDSNVQALYQEAHPHSPIPVLLNDVFFPTHALAACILTALQCFIYKRGNQRVSYTCMVITAIMGIWALVGGFATWFKLINLLQYVTSLSYIKMAVTLFKYIPQKICNAYCCRLFSTSEEKVPLAGRSEQYYWILLVATSTYYKCAYSAGM
;
A
#
# COMPACT_ATOMS: atom_id res chain seq x y z
N MET A 1 2.34 -52.43 -1.18
CA MET A 1 3.35 -52.79 -0.16
C MET A 1 4.54 -51.88 -0.38
N SER A 2 4.52 -50.74 0.29
CA SER A 2 5.47 -50.41 1.38
C SER A 2 6.70 -49.69 0.82
N THR A 3 6.69 -48.35 0.85
CA THR A 3 7.44 -47.51 1.81
C THR A 3 8.86 -47.20 1.34
N ASN A 4 9.17 -45.91 1.10
CA ASN A 4 10.22 -45.15 1.81
C ASN A 4 10.56 -43.84 1.08
N LEU A 5 9.75 -42.82 1.35
CA LEU A 5 10.21 -41.45 1.62
C LEU A 5 10.50 -41.45 3.14
N PRO A 6 11.63 -40.95 3.70
CA PRO A 6 12.12 -39.58 3.49
C PRO A 6 13.65 -39.40 3.69
N ILE A 7 14.42 -39.19 2.63
CA ILE A 7 15.84 -38.76 2.75
C ILE A 7 16.02 -37.27 2.41
N LEU A 8 14.99 -36.61 1.87
CA LEU A 8 15.06 -35.21 1.41
C LEU A 8 14.60 -34.17 2.45
N VAL A 9 14.11 -34.58 3.62
CA VAL A 9 13.51 -33.65 4.60
C VAL A 9 14.50 -33.18 5.67
N SER A 10 15.60 -33.92 5.90
CA SER A 10 16.53 -33.59 6.99
C SER A 10 17.68 -32.65 6.58
N THR A 11 17.94 -32.45 5.28
CA THR A 11 18.98 -31.51 4.81
C THR A 11 18.44 -30.12 4.48
N VAL A 12 17.12 -29.94 4.44
CA VAL A 12 16.47 -28.64 4.20
C VAL A 12 16.19 -27.88 5.52
N PHE A 13 16.29 -28.55 6.67
CA PHE A 13 15.88 -27.99 7.96
C PHE A 13 17.01 -27.42 8.85
N ALA A 14 18.26 -27.35 8.37
CA ALA A 14 19.41 -27.02 9.26
C ALA A 14 20.29 -25.82 8.89
N VAL A 15 20.08 -25.08 7.78
CA VAL A 15 20.87 -23.84 7.52
C VAL A 15 20.05 -22.69 6.95
N LEU A 16 18.73 -22.69 7.13
CA LEU A 16 17.99 -21.43 7.26
C LEU A 16 18.04 -21.03 8.74
N THR A 17 19.25 -20.82 9.27
CA THR A 17 19.39 -20.04 10.49
C THR A 17 18.84 -18.66 10.17
N THR A 18 17.66 -18.40 10.71
CA THR A 18 17.16 -17.05 10.99
C THR A 18 18.34 -16.13 11.26
N ILE A 19 18.49 -15.07 10.47
CA ILE A 19 19.33 -13.94 10.87
C ILE A 19 18.68 -13.45 12.16
N GLU A 20 19.23 -13.85 13.31
CA GLU A 20 18.74 -13.34 14.58
C GLU A 20 19.00 -11.84 14.57
N ALA A 21 17.94 -11.04 14.65
CA ALA A 21 18.07 -9.60 14.81
C ALA A 21 18.96 -9.33 16.02
N THR A 22 20.15 -8.81 15.76
CA THR A 22 21.20 -8.61 16.75
C THR A 22 20.87 -7.48 17.73
N LEU A 23 20.03 -6.53 17.31
CA LEU A 23 19.58 -5.38 18.09
C LEU A 23 18.06 -5.28 18.18
N THR A 24 17.57 -4.86 19.35
CA THR A 24 16.16 -4.59 19.62
C THR A 24 16.01 -3.16 20.16
N PRO A 25 15.03 -2.35 19.68
CA PRO A 25 14.04 -2.65 18.64
C PRO A 25 14.62 -2.67 17.20
N GLU A 26 14.06 -3.53 16.34
CA GLU A 26 14.44 -3.63 14.91
C GLU A 26 13.95 -2.44 14.08
N HIS A 27 12.87 -1.79 14.55
CA HIS A 27 12.22 -0.67 13.86
C HIS A 27 12.20 0.59 14.74
N VAL A 28 12.59 1.72 14.13
CA VAL A 28 12.65 3.01 14.80
C VAL A 28 11.96 4.09 13.97
N THR A 29 11.25 4.98 14.66
CA THR A 29 10.59 6.13 14.04
C THR A 29 11.24 7.42 14.51
N VAL A 30 11.61 8.27 13.55
CA VAL A 30 12.32 9.54 13.79
C VAL A 30 11.54 10.67 13.12
N ILE A 31 11.55 11.87 13.73
CA ILE A 31 10.89 13.04 13.17
C ILE A 31 11.92 13.96 12.52
N ILE A 32 11.58 14.55 11.37
CA ILE A 32 12.47 15.50 10.68
C ILE A 32 12.79 16.69 11.61
N GLY A 33 14.08 17.00 11.74
CA GLY A 33 14.57 18.15 12.51
C GLY A 33 14.41 18.04 14.03
N LYS A 34 13.99 16.89 14.57
CA LYS A 34 13.95 16.62 16.01
C LYS A 34 14.86 15.46 16.37
N PRO A 35 15.87 15.65 17.23
CA PRO A 35 16.66 14.54 17.74
C PRO A 35 15.79 13.63 18.61
N SER A 36 15.85 12.33 18.36
CA SER A 36 15.18 11.31 19.17
C SER A 36 16.19 10.29 19.69
N ASN A 37 16.06 9.98 20.98
CA ASN A 37 16.90 9.01 21.66
C ASN A 37 16.18 7.67 21.65
N HIS A 38 16.87 6.65 21.17
CA HIS A 38 16.35 5.28 21.12
C HIS A 38 17.32 4.35 21.85
N THR A 39 16.83 3.72 22.90
CA THR A 39 17.59 2.69 23.62
C THR A 39 17.60 1.42 22.78
N MET A 40 18.79 0.94 22.47
CA MET A 40 19.05 -0.27 21.72
C MET A 40 19.66 -1.32 22.63
N LYS A 41 19.17 -2.57 22.52
CA LYS A 41 19.67 -3.72 23.27
C LYS A 41 20.25 -4.75 22.31
N THR A 42 21.49 -5.18 22.55
CA THR A 42 22.10 -6.28 21.79
C THR A 42 21.82 -7.62 22.46
N LYS A 43 21.49 -8.63 21.65
CA LYS A 43 21.40 -10.03 22.13
C LYS A 43 22.78 -10.69 22.25
N LEU A 44 23.77 -10.14 21.54
CA LEU A 44 25.12 -10.68 21.53
C LEU A 44 25.84 -10.38 22.85
N GLU A 45 26.61 -11.35 23.35
CA GLU A 45 27.47 -11.14 24.52
C GLU A 45 28.74 -10.40 24.09
N LEU A 46 29.01 -9.26 24.74
CA LEU A 46 30.17 -8.43 24.47
C LEU A 46 31.36 -8.86 25.34
N LYS A 47 32.27 -9.69 24.82
CA LYS A 47 33.39 -10.25 25.61
C LYS A 47 34.60 -9.32 25.71
N TYR A 48 34.73 -8.39 24.76
CA TYR A 48 35.92 -7.54 24.63
C TYR A 48 35.73 -6.10 25.14
N GLY A 49 34.69 -5.87 25.95
CA GLY A 49 34.36 -4.55 26.50
C GLY A 49 33.36 -3.78 25.63
N ASP A 50 33.24 -2.48 25.91
CA ASP A 50 32.25 -1.63 25.25
C ASP A 50 32.47 -1.56 23.73
N MET A 51 31.37 -1.46 22.99
CA MET A 51 31.36 -1.55 21.54
C MET A 51 30.78 -0.28 20.93
N GLU A 52 31.57 0.42 20.11
CA GLU A 52 31.14 1.58 19.34
C GLU A 52 30.80 1.16 17.91
N LEU A 53 29.57 1.42 17.49
CA LEU A 53 29.05 1.16 16.15
C LEU A 53 28.80 2.48 15.43
N GLN A 54 29.40 2.63 14.25
CA GLN A 54 29.19 3.77 13.36
C GLN A 54 28.39 3.34 12.14
N PHE A 55 27.24 3.98 11.97
CA PHE A 55 26.36 3.74 10.82
C PHE A 55 26.84 4.52 9.60
N ARG A 56 26.63 3.93 8.42
CA ARG A 56 26.89 4.59 7.15
C ARG A 56 26.09 5.89 7.05
N LYS A 57 26.74 6.99 6.64
CA LYS A 57 26.07 8.26 6.38
C LYS A 57 25.04 8.12 5.26
N ASN A 58 23.87 8.74 5.42
CA ASN A 58 22.80 8.71 4.43
C ASN A 58 22.08 10.07 4.31
N SER A 59 21.30 10.25 3.25
CA SER A 59 20.48 11.44 2.98
C SER A 59 19.20 11.51 3.82
N TYR A 60 18.75 10.40 4.40
CA TYR A 60 17.46 10.33 5.11
C TYR A 60 17.54 10.59 6.62
N VAL A 61 18.61 10.12 7.27
CA VAL A 61 18.77 10.13 8.73
C VAL A 61 20.19 10.55 9.07
N ASP A 62 20.32 11.45 10.02
CA ASP A 62 21.59 11.76 10.68
C ASP A 62 21.71 10.98 11.97
N VAL A 63 22.82 10.25 12.11
CA VAL A 63 23.27 9.69 13.37
C VAL A 63 24.11 10.76 14.07
N LEU A 64 23.57 11.35 15.13
CA LEU A 64 24.21 12.47 15.82
C LEU A 64 25.41 12.02 16.66
N THR A 65 25.29 10.82 17.25
CA THR A 65 26.33 10.21 18.07
C THR A 65 26.50 8.74 17.68
N PRO A 66 27.74 8.21 17.64
CA PRO A 66 27.97 6.78 17.50
C PRO A 66 27.19 5.99 18.56
N LEU A 67 26.70 4.80 18.20
CA LEU A 67 26.03 3.92 19.17
C LEU A 67 27.10 3.21 19.99
N VAL A 68 27.17 3.50 21.28
CA VAL A 68 28.02 2.78 22.22
C VAL A 68 27.16 1.80 22.99
N LEU A 69 27.43 0.50 22.80
CA LEU A 69 26.84 -0.59 23.56
C LEU A 69 27.75 -0.92 24.74
N GLU A 70 27.21 -0.83 25.94
CA GLU A 70 27.94 -1.12 27.16
C GLU A 70 28.01 -2.64 27.40
N ALA A 71 29.18 -3.15 27.76
CA ALA A 71 29.37 -4.59 27.96
C ALA A 71 28.59 -5.17 29.16
N SER A 72 28.35 -4.34 30.18
CA SER A 72 27.68 -4.72 31.42
C SER A 72 26.16 -4.84 31.26
N SER A 73 25.54 -3.86 30.59
CA SER A 73 24.08 -3.72 30.45
C SER A 73 23.56 -4.23 29.11
N ARG A 74 24.44 -4.42 28.12
CA ARG A 74 24.11 -4.74 26.71
C ARG A 74 23.19 -3.70 26.08
N GLU A 75 23.17 -2.49 26.64
CA GLU A 75 22.34 -1.36 26.23
C GLU A 75 23.22 -0.25 25.65
N GLY A 76 22.66 0.47 24.69
CA GLY A 76 23.25 1.67 24.14
C GLY A 76 22.18 2.65 23.69
N VAL A 77 22.47 3.94 23.76
CA VAL A 77 21.53 4.98 23.30
C VAL A 77 21.94 5.45 21.93
N LEU A 78 21.06 5.27 20.95
CA LEU A 78 21.21 5.77 19.60
C LEU A 78 20.45 7.09 19.45
N GLN A 79 21.15 8.17 19.14
CA GLN A 79 20.54 9.46 18.83
C GLN A 79 20.42 9.66 17.33
N LEU A 80 19.19 9.78 16.84
CA LEU A 80 18.87 9.96 15.43
C LEU A 80 18.16 11.28 15.21
N ALA A 81 18.45 11.95 14.10
CA ALA A 81 17.69 13.09 13.62
C ALA A 81 17.26 12.85 12.17
N GLY A 82 15.97 13.07 11.88
CA GLY A 82 15.47 12.91 10.52
C GLY A 82 15.91 14.07 9.63
N LYS A 83 16.45 13.77 8.45
CA LYS A 83 16.71 14.76 7.38
C LYS A 83 15.58 14.80 6.36
N GLN A 84 15.15 13.63 5.89
CA GLN A 84 14.18 13.51 4.82
C GLN A 84 13.18 12.38 5.08
N ALA A 85 11.91 12.61 4.74
CA ALA A 85 10.84 11.63 4.96
C ALA A 85 11.10 10.36 4.15
N THR A 86 11.04 9.21 4.81
CA THR A 86 11.24 7.91 4.18
C THR A 86 10.47 6.83 4.96
N LYS A 87 10.06 5.78 4.26
CA LYS A 87 9.39 4.62 4.83
C LYS A 87 10.35 3.43 4.77
N GLY A 88 10.79 2.97 5.94
CA GLY A 88 11.56 1.72 6.05
C GLY A 88 12.98 1.75 5.49
N HIS A 89 13.74 2.83 5.75
CA HIS A 89 15.14 2.91 5.31
C HIS A 89 16.06 2.09 6.22
N ARG A 90 16.88 1.21 5.65
CA ARG A 90 17.81 0.36 6.41
C ARG A 90 19.13 1.08 6.65
N LEU A 91 19.42 1.40 7.91
CA LEU A 91 20.74 1.83 8.34
C LEU A 91 21.64 0.61 8.56
N ILE A 92 22.79 0.62 7.89
CA ILE A 92 23.80 -0.44 7.94
C ILE A 92 24.99 0.10 8.72
N VAL A 93 25.58 -0.72 9.59
CA VAL A 93 26.83 -0.39 10.28
C VAL A 93 28.00 -0.52 9.33
N GLU A 94 28.84 0.52 9.29
CA GLU A 94 30.01 0.59 8.42
C GLU A 94 31.29 0.30 9.21
N ILE A 95 31.38 0.76 10.46
CA ILE A 95 32.56 0.61 11.31
C ILE A 95 32.12 0.10 12.68
N CYS A 96 32.84 -0.90 13.19
CA CYS A 96 32.71 -1.44 14.54
C CYS A 96 34.05 -1.31 15.27
N ARG A 97 34.05 -0.76 16.49
CA ARG A 97 35.23 -0.63 17.36
C ARG A 97 34.93 -1.20 18.73
N SER A 98 35.88 -1.90 19.31
CA SER A 98 35.80 -2.46 20.66
C SER A 98 36.84 -1.78 21.55
N ALA A 99 36.46 -1.41 22.78
CA ALA A 99 37.27 -0.57 23.67
C ALA A 99 38.62 -1.19 24.05
N ASN A 100 38.74 -2.52 24.11
CA ASN A 100 39.93 -3.18 24.64
C ASN A 100 40.88 -3.80 23.59
N GLN A 101 40.70 -3.53 22.29
CA GLN A 101 41.54 -4.14 21.25
C GLN A 101 41.93 -3.18 20.12
N LEU A 102 43.24 -3.00 19.89
CA LEU A 102 43.79 -2.08 18.88
C LEU A 102 43.42 -2.47 17.43
N ASP A 103 43.24 -3.77 17.15
CA ASP A 103 42.75 -4.34 15.87
C ASP A 103 41.28 -4.75 15.98
N SER A 104 40.44 -3.81 16.40
CA SER A 104 39.02 -4.02 16.73
C SER A 104 38.12 -4.57 15.62
N SER A 105 38.54 -4.54 14.36
CA SER A 105 37.72 -4.94 13.20
C SER A 105 37.60 -6.46 12.99
N ASN A 106 38.46 -7.27 13.61
CA ASN A 106 38.54 -8.73 13.38
C ASN A 106 37.96 -9.59 14.51
N THR A 107 37.30 -8.98 15.50
CA THR A 107 36.62 -9.75 16.55
C THR A 107 35.38 -10.45 15.97
N THR A 108 35.09 -11.66 16.46
CA THR A 108 33.93 -12.46 16.00
C THR A 108 32.62 -11.67 16.18
N GLU A 109 32.53 -10.90 17.26
CA GLU A 109 31.36 -10.08 17.59
C GLU A 109 31.17 -8.89 16.62
N CYS A 110 32.24 -8.19 16.24
CA CYS A 110 32.14 -7.13 15.23
C CYS A 110 31.81 -7.68 13.84
N ILE A 111 32.34 -8.84 13.46
CA ILE A 111 32.02 -9.47 12.16
C ILE A 111 30.54 -9.87 12.10
N GLU A 112 30.01 -10.39 13.21
CA GLU A 112 28.59 -10.75 13.32
C GLU A 112 27.69 -9.52 13.30
N MET A 113 28.07 -8.45 14.00
CA MET A 113 27.35 -7.16 13.92
C MET A 113 27.40 -6.56 12.52
N LEU A 114 28.55 -6.51 11.86
CA LEU A 114 28.69 -5.94 10.51
C LEU A 114 27.87 -6.71 9.46
N LYS A 115 27.66 -8.02 9.64
CA LYS A 115 26.89 -8.86 8.73
C LYS A 115 25.40 -8.89 9.04
N GLY A 116 25.03 -8.90 10.31
CA GLY A 116 23.64 -9.12 10.76
C GLY A 116 22.87 -7.87 11.13
N LEU A 117 23.54 -6.74 11.36
CA LEU A 117 22.90 -5.55 11.88
C LEU A 117 22.36 -4.63 10.79
N TYR A 118 21.03 -4.58 10.70
CA TYR A 118 20.30 -3.54 9.99
C TYR A 118 19.26 -2.93 10.94
N LEU A 119 19.18 -1.60 10.96
CA LEU A 119 18.14 -0.88 11.68
C LEU A 119 17.17 -0.28 10.68
N GLU A 120 15.89 -0.63 10.76
CA GLU A 120 14.87 -0.04 9.89
C GLU A 120 14.37 1.28 10.49
N VAL A 121 14.65 2.38 9.81
CA VAL A 121 14.27 3.72 10.24
C VAL A 121 13.20 4.32 9.32
N THR A 122 12.10 4.74 9.92
CA THR A 122 11.05 5.52 9.26
C THR A 122 11.14 6.97 9.71
N VAL A 123 11.29 7.88 8.75
CA VAL A 123 11.38 9.31 9.03
C VAL A 123 10.06 9.98 8.68
N LEU A 124 9.43 10.59 9.68
CA LEU A 124 8.15 11.28 9.57
C LEU A 124 8.34 12.80 9.58
N LYS A 125 7.58 13.52 8.75
CA LYS A 125 7.56 14.99 8.78
C LYS A 125 6.86 15.54 10.04
N SER A 126 5.76 14.89 10.47
CA SER A 126 5.01 15.24 11.67
C SER A 126 4.18 14.04 12.17
N SER A 127 4.20 13.80 13.48
CA SER A 127 3.45 12.71 14.12
C SER A 127 1.94 12.92 14.08
N LEU A 128 1.47 14.16 14.27
CA LEU A 128 0.05 14.50 14.19
C LEU A 128 -0.50 14.27 12.79
N VAL A 129 0.23 14.71 11.76
CA VAL A 129 -0.19 14.52 10.36
C VAL A 129 -0.24 13.03 10.02
N ALA A 130 0.75 12.25 10.45
CA ALA A 130 0.76 10.80 10.25
C ALA A 130 -0.43 10.11 10.94
N ALA A 131 -0.73 10.47 12.20
CA ALA A 131 -1.87 9.93 12.93
C ALA A 131 -3.20 10.28 12.25
N LEU A 132 -3.38 11.52 11.82
CA LEU A 132 -4.57 11.97 11.10
C LEU A 132 -4.74 11.22 9.77
N VAL A 133 -3.66 11.06 9.00
CA VAL A 133 -3.69 10.31 7.73
C VAL A 133 -4.13 8.86 7.96
N MET A 134 -3.62 8.21 9.02
CA MET A 134 -4.00 6.85 9.37
C MET A 134 -5.47 6.73 9.80
N VAL A 135 -5.92 7.59 10.72
CA VAL A 135 -7.31 7.57 11.21
C VAL A 135 -8.30 7.84 10.08
N VAL A 136 -8.04 8.88 9.27
CA VAL A 136 -8.89 9.22 8.13
C VAL A 136 -8.87 8.09 7.08
N GLY A 137 -7.72 7.44 6.86
CA GLY A 137 -7.61 6.30 5.95
C GLY A 137 -8.49 5.12 6.33
N TRP A 138 -8.50 4.74 7.62
CA TRP A 138 -9.35 3.64 8.12
C TRP A 138 -10.83 4.02 8.22
N ALA A 139 -11.14 5.27 8.61
CA ALA A 139 -12.50 5.78 8.58
C ALA A 139 -13.06 5.79 7.15
N TYR A 140 -12.24 6.18 6.17
CA TYR A 140 -12.60 6.09 4.76
C TYR A 140 -12.85 4.64 4.35
N PHE A 141 -11.91 3.73 4.61
CA PHE A 141 -12.06 2.31 4.29
C PHE A 141 -13.38 1.73 4.83
N THR A 142 -13.69 1.99 6.10
CA THR A 142 -14.90 1.47 6.75
C THR A 142 -16.17 2.07 6.14
N ALA A 143 -16.24 3.39 5.99
CA ALA A 143 -17.40 4.07 5.39
C ALA A 143 -17.69 3.56 3.97
N TRP A 144 -16.65 3.43 3.15
CA TRP A 144 -16.83 2.92 1.78
C TRP A 144 -17.16 1.42 1.76
N SER A 145 -16.59 0.61 2.64
CA SER A 145 -16.89 -0.81 2.74
C SER A 145 -18.38 -1.03 3.05
N VAL A 146 -18.94 -0.30 4.02
CA VAL A 146 -20.37 -0.36 4.38
C VAL A 146 -21.25 -0.07 3.16
N SER A 147 -20.84 0.82 2.26
CA SER A 147 -21.61 1.18 1.08
C SER A 147 -21.84 0.01 0.10
N PHE A 148 -21.00 -1.04 0.08
CA PHE A 148 -21.15 -2.16 -0.85
C PHE A 148 -22.20 -3.20 -0.41
N TYR A 149 -22.47 -3.30 0.89
CA TYR A 149 -23.34 -4.35 1.45
C TYR A 149 -24.83 -4.21 1.12
N PRO A 150 -25.45 -3.01 1.11
CA PRO A 150 -26.87 -2.89 0.82
C PRO A 150 -27.29 -3.54 -0.50
N GLN A 151 -26.54 -3.32 -1.57
CA GLN A 151 -26.82 -3.93 -2.87
C GLN A 151 -26.69 -5.45 -2.82
N MET A 152 -25.66 -5.96 -2.15
CA MET A 152 -25.41 -7.39 -2.02
C MET A 152 -26.50 -8.10 -1.19
N LEU A 153 -26.96 -7.45 -0.11
CA LEU A 153 -28.05 -7.95 0.73
C LEU A 153 -29.39 -7.95 0.00
N LEU A 154 -29.70 -6.87 -0.75
CA LEU A 154 -30.92 -6.80 -1.56
C LEU A 154 -30.98 -7.90 -2.61
N ASN A 155 -29.85 -8.20 -3.27
CA ASN A 155 -29.76 -9.30 -4.24
C ASN A 155 -30.04 -10.66 -3.58
N ILE A 156 -29.56 -10.87 -2.35
CA ILE A 156 -29.80 -12.10 -1.58
C ILE A 156 -31.27 -12.21 -1.17
N GLN A 157 -31.84 -11.13 -0.62
CA GLN A 157 -33.23 -11.10 -0.15
C GLN A 157 -34.22 -11.34 -1.29
N ARG A 158 -34.00 -10.71 -2.44
CA ARG A 158 -34.90 -10.82 -3.60
C ARG A 158 -34.64 -12.05 -4.46
N ARG A 159 -33.52 -12.75 -4.24
CA ARG A 159 -33.01 -13.83 -5.12
C ARG A 159 -33.00 -13.44 -6.61
N SER A 160 -32.84 -12.14 -6.87
CA SER A 160 -32.91 -11.54 -8.20
C SER A 160 -31.98 -10.34 -8.26
N VAL A 161 -31.32 -10.18 -9.40
CA VAL A 161 -30.45 -9.02 -9.70
C VAL A 161 -31.13 -8.00 -10.61
N ILE A 162 -32.45 -8.12 -10.81
CA ILE A 162 -33.23 -7.18 -11.63
C ILE A 162 -33.19 -5.79 -10.97
N GLY A 163 -32.69 -4.80 -11.72
CA GLY A 163 -32.46 -3.44 -11.24
C GLY A 163 -31.00 -3.11 -10.93
N LEU A 164 -30.11 -4.10 -10.89
CA LEU A 164 -28.67 -3.86 -10.90
C LEU A 164 -28.24 -3.46 -12.32
N ASN A 165 -27.38 -2.45 -12.42
CA ASN A 165 -26.77 -2.06 -13.69
C ASN A 165 -25.49 -2.88 -13.93
N PHE A 166 -25.50 -3.77 -14.92
CA PHE A 166 -24.35 -4.62 -15.26
C PHE A 166 -23.16 -3.83 -15.81
N ASP A 167 -23.39 -2.73 -16.53
CA ASP A 167 -22.32 -1.86 -17.02
C ASP A 167 -21.56 -1.24 -15.85
N PHE A 168 -22.30 -0.77 -14.84
CA PHE A 168 -21.70 -0.22 -13.62
C PHE A 168 -20.87 -1.28 -12.88
N LEU A 169 -21.34 -2.53 -12.82
CA LEU A 169 -20.61 -3.63 -12.19
C LEU A 169 -19.31 -3.95 -12.93
N VAL A 170 -19.37 -4.10 -14.27
CA VAL A 170 -18.19 -4.38 -15.10
C VAL A 170 -17.15 -3.27 -14.96
N LEU A 171 -17.55 -2.01 -15.07
CA LEU A 171 -16.65 -0.87 -14.90
C LEU A 171 -16.04 -0.83 -13.49
N ASN A 172 -16.79 -1.16 -12.45
CA ASN A 172 -16.23 -1.27 -11.09
C ASN A 172 -15.18 -2.37 -10.98
N ILE A 173 -15.42 -3.55 -11.54
CA ILE A 173 -14.46 -4.66 -11.50
C ILE A 173 -13.16 -4.23 -12.18
N VAL A 174 -13.22 -3.67 -13.39
CA VAL A 174 -12.04 -3.20 -14.13
C VAL A 174 -11.30 -2.12 -13.35
N GLY A 175 -12.02 -1.14 -12.80
CA GLY A 175 -11.44 -0.06 -12.02
C GLY A 175 -10.76 -0.58 -10.75
N PHE A 176 -11.45 -1.35 -9.93
CA PHE A 176 -10.88 -1.88 -8.68
C PHE A 176 -9.79 -2.91 -8.93
N LEU A 177 -9.82 -3.66 -10.04
CA LEU A 177 -8.71 -4.52 -10.44
C LEU A 177 -7.46 -3.71 -10.75
N ALA A 178 -7.57 -2.70 -11.62
CA ALA A 178 -6.44 -1.84 -11.97
C ALA A 178 -5.89 -1.07 -10.76
N TYR A 179 -6.78 -0.59 -9.88
CA TYR A 179 -6.38 0.14 -8.67
C TYR A 179 -5.78 -0.80 -7.61
N SER A 180 -6.30 -2.01 -7.44
CA SER A 180 -5.70 -3.02 -6.56
C SER A 180 -4.30 -3.39 -7.04
N ALA A 181 -4.14 -3.68 -8.34
CA ALA A 181 -2.85 -3.98 -8.93
C ALA A 181 -1.87 -2.82 -8.68
N TYR A 182 -2.27 -1.58 -8.93
CA TYR A 182 -1.44 -0.40 -8.66
C TYR A 182 -0.94 -0.35 -7.21
N ASN A 183 -1.84 -0.41 -6.22
CA ASN A 183 -1.45 -0.28 -4.82
C ASN A 183 -0.65 -1.49 -4.33
N VAL A 184 -0.98 -2.71 -4.77
CA VAL A 184 -0.25 -3.94 -4.40
C VAL A 184 1.18 -3.90 -4.93
N PHE A 185 1.37 -3.60 -6.22
CA PHE A 185 2.73 -3.49 -6.78
C PHE A 185 3.52 -2.36 -6.12
N MET A 186 2.92 -1.18 -5.93
CA MET A 186 3.61 -0.06 -5.30
C MET A 186 3.98 -0.33 -3.83
N TYR A 187 3.18 -1.10 -3.10
CA TYR A 187 3.39 -1.37 -1.68
C TYR A 187 4.32 -2.56 -1.41
N PHE A 188 4.24 -3.63 -2.20
CA PHE A 188 4.99 -4.87 -1.93
C PHE A 188 6.24 -5.04 -2.81
N ASP A 189 6.28 -4.49 -4.02
CA ASP A 189 7.39 -4.71 -4.95
C ASP A 189 8.53 -3.70 -4.68
N SER A 190 9.65 -4.20 -4.14
CA SER A 190 10.83 -3.36 -3.84
C SER A 190 11.47 -2.76 -5.09
N ASN A 191 11.35 -3.40 -6.25
CA ASN A 191 11.90 -2.88 -7.50
C ASN A 191 11.05 -1.69 -8.01
N VAL A 192 9.73 -1.75 -7.92
CA VAL A 192 8.85 -0.60 -8.20
C VAL A 192 9.14 0.56 -7.25
N GLN A 193 9.37 0.27 -5.97
CA GLN A 193 9.71 1.30 -4.99
C GLN A 193 11.05 1.97 -5.29
N ALA A 194 12.07 1.20 -5.65
CA ALA A 194 13.38 1.73 -6.05
C ALA A 194 13.26 2.63 -7.28
N LEU A 195 12.56 2.16 -8.34
CA LEU A 195 12.31 2.95 -9.54
C LEU A 195 11.53 4.25 -9.24
N TYR A 196 10.60 4.20 -8.29
CA TYR A 196 9.83 5.39 -7.91
C TYR A 196 10.69 6.41 -7.16
N GLN A 197 11.53 5.94 -6.23
CA GLN A 197 12.45 6.79 -5.48
C GLN A 197 13.51 7.43 -6.39
N GLU A 198 13.99 6.69 -7.40
CA GLU A 198 14.88 7.23 -8.42
C GLU A 198 14.19 8.33 -9.23
N ALA A 199 12.94 8.09 -9.67
CA ALA A 199 12.17 9.06 -10.44
C ALA A 199 11.72 10.28 -9.60
N HIS A 200 11.52 10.11 -8.29
CA HIS A 200 11.02 11.14 -7.37
C HIS A 200 11.85 11.17 -6.08
N PRO A 201 13.10 11.68 -6.11
CA PRO A 201 14.03 11.62 -4.98
C PRO A 201 13.54 12.38 -3.74
N HIS A 202 12.59 13.30 -3.90
CA HIS A 202 12.04 14.11 -2.82
C HIS A 202 10.70 13.64 -2.26
N SER A 203 10.07 12.62 -2.88
CA SER A 203 8.74 12.17 -2.51
C SER A 203 8.77 10.80 -1.85
N PRO A 204 8.15 10.63 -0.67
CA PRO A 204 7.97 9.31 -0.09
C PRO A 204 7.02 8.48 -0.97
N ILE A 205 7.08 7.16 -0.83
CA ILE A 205 6.16 6.24 -1.51
C ILE A 205 4.71 6.61 -1.10
N PRO A 206 3.82 6.94 -2.04
CA PRO A 206 2.52 7.55 -1.75
C PRO A 206 1.46 6.56 -1.26
N VAL A 207 1.79 5.28 -1.10
CA VAL A 207 0.83 4.19 -0.82
C VAL A 207 0.99 3.69 0.61
N LEU A 208 -0.10 3.76 1.38
CA LEU A 208 -0.20 3.18 2.71
C LEU A 208 -0.96 1.85 2.67
N LEU A 209 -0.92 1.12 3.78
CA LEU A 209 -1.53 -0.22 3.85
C LEU A 209 -3.07 -0.15 3.69
N ASN A 210 -3.72 0.88 4.24
CA ASN A 210 -5.16 1.11 4.06
C ASN A 210 -5.52 1.33 2.58
N ASP A 211 -4.61 1.89 1.78
CA ASP A 211 -4.83 2.11 0.34
C ASP A 211 -4.72 0.82 -0.47
N VAL A 212 -4.13 -0.25 0.09
CA VAL A 212 -4.12 -1.61 -0.47
C VAL A 212 -5.40 -2.36 -0.10
N PHE A 213 -5.81 -2.30 1.18
CA PHE A 213 -6.99 -3.02 1.68
C PHE A 213 -8.29 -2.54 1.04
N PHE A 214 -8.46 -1.23 0.85
CA PHE A 214 -9.68 -0.69 0.28
C PHE A 214 -10.02 -1.22 -1.12
N PRO A 215 -9.17 -1.06 -2.14
CA PRO A 215 -9.49 -1.52 -3.49
C PRO A 215 -9.58 -3.03 -3.60
N THR A 216 -8.78 -3.78 -2.83
CA THR A 216 -8.82 -5.25 -2.85
C THR A 216 -10.11 -5.77 -2.23
N HIS A 217 -10.58 -5.20 -1.13
CA HIS A 217 -11.89 -5.49 -0.56
C HIS A 217 -13.03 -5.13 -1.52
N ALA A 218 -12.98 -3.94 -2.13
CA ALA A 218 -13.97 -3.50 -3.09
C ALA A 218 -14.02 -4.40 -4.35
N LEU A 219 -12.85 -4.85 -4.83
CA LEU A 219 -12.77 -5.82 -5.92
C LEU A 219 -13.43 -7.16 -5.53
N ALA A 220 -13.14 -7.67 -4.33
CA ALA A 220 -13.76 -8.90 -3.83
C ALA A 220 -15.30 -8.75 -3.74
N ALA A 221 -15.80 -7.64 -3.19
CA ALA A 221 -17.24 -7.36 -3.15
C ALA A 221 -17.87 -7.29 -4.55
N CYS A 222 -17.18 -6.71 -5.53
CA CYS A 222 -17.64 -6.67 -6.92
C CYS A 222 -17.65 -8.07 -7.55
N ILE A 223 -16.64 -8.90 -7.29
CA ILE A 223 -16.61 -10.30 -7.76
C ILE A 223 -17.76 -11.10 -7.15
N LEU A 224 -18.01 -10.95 -5.84
CA LEU A 224 -19.15 -11.59 -5.18
C LEU A 224 -20.48 -11.15 -5.81
N THR A 225 -20.63 -9.86 -6.10
CA THR A 225 -21.82 -9.35 -6.80
C THR A 225 -21.93 -9.90 -8.22
N ALA A 226 -20.81 -10.07 -8.94
CA ALA A 226 -20.80 -10.69 -10.26
C ALA A 226 -21.20 -12.17 -10.20
N LEU A 227 -20.74 -12.92 -9.20
CA LEU A 227 -21.18 -14.29 -8.96
C LEU A 227 -22.70 -14.36 -8.69
N GLN A 228 -23.25 -13.41 -7.93
CA GLN A 228 -24.71 -13.31 -7.75
C GLN A 228 -25.46 -13.09 -9.07
N CYS A 229 -24.89 -12.33 -10.02
CA CYS A 229 -25.49 -12.13 -11.34
C CYS A 229 -25.55 -13.41 -12.19
N PHE A 230 -24.65 -14.37 -11.95
CA PHE A 230 -24.67 -15.68 -12.62
C PHE A 230 -25.66 -16.66 -11.96
N ILE A 231 -25.87 -16.54 -10.64
CA ILE A 231 -26.71 -17.48 -9.87
C ILE A 231 -28.19 -17.04 -9.85
N TYR A 232 -28.45 -15.74 -9.71
CA TYR A 232 -29.81 -15.21 -9.51
C TYR A 232 -30.50 -14.81 -10.81
N LYS A 233 -31.83 -14.64 -10.75
CA LYS A 233 -32.64 -14.25 -11.90
C LYS A 233 -32.23 -12.85 -12.39
N ARG A 234 -31.67 -12.80 -13.61
CA ARG A 234 -31.21 -11.57 -14.30
C ARG A 234 -32.18 -10.98 -15.33
N GLY A 235 -33.26 -11.69 -15.66
CA GLY A 235 -34.16 -11.29 -16.74
C GLY A 235 -33.46 -11.17 -18.08
N ASN A 236 -33.79 -10.14 -18.86
CA ASN A 236 -33.19 -9.84 -20.18
C ASN A 236 -32.11 -8.74 -20.11
N GLN A 237 -31.59 -8.41 -18.92
CA GLN A 237 -30.54 -7.41 -18.76
C GLN A 237 -29.22 -7.93 -19.35
N ARG A 238 -28.56 -7.09 -20.14
CA ARG A 238 -27.26 -7.37 -20.76
C ARG A 238 -26.33 -6.19 -20.55
N VAL A 239 -25.03 -6.44 -20.63
CA VAL A 239 -24.03 -5.37 -20.69
C VAL A 239 -24.20 -4.62 -22.01
N SER A 240 -24.13 -3.30 -21.99
CA SER A 240 -24.18 -2.48 -23.19
C SER A 240 -22.96 -2.69 -24.07
N TYR A 241 -23.15 -2.68 -25.39
CA TYR A 241 -22.03 -2.77 -26.35
C TYR A 241 -21.01 -1.65 -26.14
N THR A 242 -21.45 -0.43 -25.80
CA THR A 242 -20.55 0.68 -25.47
C THR A 242 -19.65 0.35 -24.28
N CYS A 243 -20.22 -0.23 -23.21
CA CYS A 243 -19.47 -0.64 -22.03
C CYS A 243 -18.47 -1.76 -22.36
N MET A 244 -18.88 -2.73 -23.20
CA MET A 244 -17.99 -3.81 -23.65
C MET A 244 -16.81 -3.27 -24.45
N VAL A 245 -17.05 -2.37 -25.41
CA VAL A 245 -15.98 -1.77 -26.24
C VAL A 245 -15.00 -0.97 -25.38
N ILE A 246 -15.50 -0.09 -24.50
CA ILE A 246 -14.65 0.70 -23.59
C ILE A 246 -13.81 -0.22 -22.71
N THR A 247 -14.43 -1.26 -22.13
CA THR A 247 -13.74 -2.25 -21.30
C THR A 247 -12.68 -3.04 -22.09
N ALA A 248 -13.00 -3.44 -23.32
CA ALA A 248 -12.07 -4.14 -24.19
C ALA A 248 -10.85 -3.28 -24.54
N ILE A 249 -11.05 -2.00 -24.87
CA ILE A 249 -9.94 -1.06 -25.13
C ILE A 249 -9.03 -0.93 -23.90
N MET A 250 -9.60 -0.75 -22.71
CA MET A 250 -8.82 -0.67 -21.46
C MET A 250 -8.09 -1.99 -21.17
N GLY A 251 -8.72 -3.13 -21.44
CA GLY A 251 -8.12 -4.46 -21.29
C GLY A 251 -6.95 -4.66 -22.26
N ILE A 252 -7.12 -4.32 -23.54
CA ILE A 252 -6.06 -4.38 -24.55
C ILE A 252 -4.88 -3.49 -24.15
N TRP A 253 -5.15 -2.26 -23.70
CA TRP A 253 -4.11 -1.36 -23.21
C TRP A 253 -3.30 -1.97 -22.05
N ALA A 254 -3.99 -2.56 -21.06
CA ALA A 254 -3.34 -3.23 -19.94
C ALA A 254 -2.52 -4.46 -20.37
N LEU A 255 -3.01 -5.23 -21.35
CA LEU A 255 -2.30 -6.39 -21.89
C LEU A 255 -1.04 -5.97 -22.66
N VAL A 256 -1.16 -4.99 -23.56
CA VAL A 256 -0.03 -4.44 -24.33
C VAL A 256 1.04 -3.89 -23.39
N GLY A 257 0.65 -3.13 -22.36
CA GLY A 257 1.58 -2.65 -21.34
C GLY A 257 2.26 -3.79 -20.56
N GLY A 258 1.53 -4.85 -20.25
CA GLY A 258 2.06 -6.05 -19.59
C GLY A 258 3.12 -6.74 -20.46
N PHE A 259 2.82 -6.97 -21.74
CA PHE A 259 3.78 -7.52 -22.70
C PHE A 259 5.00 -6.62 -22.90
N ALA A 260 4.80 -5.31 -23.03
CA ALA A 260 5.90 -4.36 -23.15
C ALA A 260 6.84 -4.40 -21.93
N THR A 261 6.29 -4.59 -20.73
CA THR A 261 7.09 -4.76 -19.50
C THR A 261 7.85 -6.08 -19.50
N TRP A 262 7.21 -7.15 -19.99
CA TRP A 262 7.83 -8.47 -20.12
C TRP A 262 9.04 -8.44 -21.06
N PHE A 263 8.91 -7.77 -22.21
CA PHE A 263 10.00 -7.55 -23.17
C PHE A 263 10.96 -6.42 -22.77
N LYS A 264 10.85 -5.87 -21.55
CA LYS A 264 11.70 -4.78 -21.03
C LYS A 264 11.69 -3.51 -21.90
N LEU A 265 10.64 -3.30 -22.70
CA LEU A 265 10.45 -2.08 -23.49
C LEU A 265 10.02 -0.90 -22.60
N ILE A 266 9.33 -1.20 -21.51
CA ILE A 266 8.94 -0.22 -20.48
C ILE A 266 9.30 -0.74 -19.09
N ASN A 267 9.54 0.18 -18.17
CA ASN A 267 9.80 -0.16 -16.78
C ASN A 267 8.51 -0.58 -16.06
N LEU A 268 8.64 -1.45 -15.04
CA LEU A 268 7.49 -1.92 -14.27
C LEU A 268 6.72 -0.77 -13.61
N LEU A 269 7.42 0.29 -13.17
CA LEU A 269 6.79 1.51 -12.66
C LEU A 269 5.89 2.20 -13.69
N GLN A 270 6.32 2.27 -14.96
CA GLN A 270 5.53 2.88 -16.03
C GLN A 270 4.26 2.07 -16.31
N TYR A 271 4.37 0.74 -16.29
CA TYR A 271 3.22 -0.15 -16.41
C TYR A 271 2.24 -0.01 -15.25
N VAL A 272 2.72 -0.08 -14.01
CA VAL A 272 1.91 0.10 -12.80
C VAL A 272 1.21 1.47 -12.82
N THR A 273 1.93 2.53 -13.19
CA THR A 273 1.36 3.87 -13.34
C THR A 273 0.27 3.90 -14.43
N SER A 274 0.45 3.16 -15.53
CA SER A 274 -0.57 3.03 -16.58
C SER A 274 -1.90 2.44 -16.08
N LEU A 275 -1.83 1.49 -15.13
CA LEU A 275 -3.04 0.91 -14.50
C LEU A 275 -3.79 1.96 -13.66
N SER A 276 -3.09 2.89 -13.02
CA SER A 276 -3.73 3.99 -12.30
C SER A 276 -4.53 4.91 -13.23
N TYR A 277 -4.05 5.14 -14.46
CA TYR A 277 -4.79 5.90 -15.48
C TYR A 277 -6.05 5.16 -15.95
N ILE A 278 -6.02 3.83 -16.05
CA ILE A 278 -7.23 3.04 -16.31
C ILE A 278 -8.28 3.26 -15.22
N LYS A 279 -7.88 3.22 -13.94
CA LYS A 279 -8.80 3.53 -12.82
C LYS A 279 -9.40 4.93 -12.94
N MET A 280 -8.59 5.93 -13.33
CA MET A 280 -9.08 7.29 -13.55
C MET A 280 -10.06 7.36 -14.73
N ALA A 281 -9.77 6.70 -15.85
CA ALA A 281 -10.65 6.65 -17.01
C ALA A 281 -12.01 5.99 -16.66
N VAL A 282 -12.00 4.85 -15.97
CA VAL A 282 -13.21 4.19 -15.44
C VAL A 282 -14.05 5.15 -14.60
N THR A 283 -13.38 5.94 -13.75
CA THR A 283 -14.04 6.92 -12.87
C THR A 283 -14.79 7.96 -13.71
N LEU A 284 -14.17 8.49 -14.76
CA LEU A 284 -14.81 9.43 -15.69
C LEU A 284 -16.01 8.81 -16.42
N PHE A 285 -15.84 7.62 -17.00
CA PHE A 285 -16.91 6.93 -17.73
C PHE A 285 -18.08 6.53 -16.85
N LYS A 286 -17.87 6.34 -15.54
CA LYS A 286 -18.96 6.10 -14.59
C LYS A 286 -19.70 7.38 -14.23
N TYR A 287 -18.98 8.44 -13.86
CA TYR A 287 -19.60 9.60 -13.23
C TYR A 287 -20.15 10.64 -14.22
N ILE A 288 -19.59 10.75 -15.43
CA ILE A 288 -20.10 11.69 -16.45
C ILE A 288 -21.53 11.30 -16.88
N PRO A 289 -21.80 10.06 -17.33
CA PRO A 289 -23.17 9.67 -17.70
C PRO A 289 -24.13 9.72 -16.51
N GLN A 290 -23.64 9.42 -15.30
CA GLN A 290 -24.45 9.47 -14.08
C GLN A 290 -24.91 10.89 -13.75
N LYS A 291 -24.03 11.90 -13.85
CA LYS A 291 -24.41 13.31 -13.66
C LYS A 291 -25.43 13.77 -14.69
N ILE A 292 -25.22 13.38 -15.95
CA ILE A 292 -26.11 13.70 -17.07
C ILE A 292 -27.50 13.06 -16.84
N CYS A 293 -27.56 11.77 -16.53
CA CYS A 293 -28.80 11.06 -16.23
C CYS A 293 -29.53 11.68 -15.03
N ASN A 294 -28.82 11.99 -13.94
CA ASN A 294 -29.42 12.64 -12.78
C ASN A 294 -29.97 14.04 -13.12
N ALA A 295 -29.26 14.84 -13.92
CA ALA A 295 -29.71 16.15 -14.34
C ALA A 295 -30.98 16.07 -15.22
N TYR A 296 -31.03 15.14 -16.17
CA TYR A 296 -32.23 14.92 -16.99
C TYR A 296 -33.39 14.34 -16.19
N CYS A 297 -33.13 13.42 -15.25
CA CYS A 297 -34.15 12.80 -14.42
C CYS A 297 -34.74 13.82 -13.42
N CYS A 298 -33.92 14.66 -12.79
CA CYS A 298 -34.40 15.80 -12.00
C CYS A 298 -35.21 16.80 -12.85
N ARG A 299 -34.82 17.02 -14.12
CA ARG A 299 -35.55 17.90 -15.04
C ARG A 299 -36.93 17.33 -15.42
N LEU A 300 -37.04 16.00 -15.56
CA LEU A 300 -38.31 15.30 -15.82
C LEU A 300 -39.20 15.22 -14.56
N PHE A 301 -38.63 15.01 -13.39
CA PHE A 301 -39.38 15.01 -12.12
C PHE A 301 -39.84 16.41 -11.67
N SER A 302 -39.16 17.47 -12.10
CA SER A 302 -39.63 18.86 -11.96
C SER A 302 -40.94 19.13 -12.71
N THR A 303 -41.29 18.29 -13.69
CA THR A 303 -42.50 18.41 -14.51
C THR A 303 -43.60 17.40 -14.18
N SER A 304 -43.38 16.46 -13.27
CA SER A 304 -44.37 15.45 -12.88
C SER A 304 -44.51 15.40 -11.36
N GLU A 305 -45.67 15.81 -10.86
CA GLU A 305 -46.04 15.95 -9.45
C GLU A 305 -46.27 14.59 -8.74
N GLU A 306 -45.46 13.57 -9.03
CA GLU A 306 -45.62 12.24 -8.45
C GLU A 306 -44.31 11.71 -7.87
N LYS A 307 -44.20 11.74 -6.54
CA LYS A 307 -43.07 11.24 -5.76
C LYS A 307 -43.01 9.71 -5.80
N VAL A 308 -42.26 9.15 -6.74
CA VAL A 308 -41.84 7.73 -6.66
C VAL A 308 -40.55 7.65 -5.83
N PRO A 309 -40.53 6.92 -4.70
CA PRO A 309 -39.35 6.83 -3.86
C PRO A 309 -38.28 5.99 -4.57
N LEU A 310 -37.19 6.64 -4.99
CA LEU A 310 -35.98 5.98 -5.47
C LEU A 310 -35.23 5.33 -4.29
N ALA A 311 -35.80 4.25 -3.75
CA ALA A 311 -35.18 3.42 -2.74
C ALA A 311 -33.94 2.74 -3.32
N GLY A 312 -32.75 3.18 -2.89
CA GLY A 312 -31.49 2.45 -3.07
C GLY A 312 -30.42 3.11 -3.94
N ARG A 313 -30.68 4.25 -4.58
CA ARG A 313 -29.66 4.97 -5.37
C ARG A 313 -29.09 6.20 -4.66
N SER A 314 -29.90 7.01 -3.98
CA SER A 314 -29.50 8.36 -3.48
C SER A 314 -28.46 8.39 -2.36
N GLU A 315 -28.47 7.43 -1.43
CA GLU A 315 -27.62 7.43 -0.24
C GLU A 315 -26.13 7.29 -0.57
N GLN A 316 -25.76 6.42 -1.52
CA GLN A 316 -24.37 6.30 -1.97
C GLN A 316 -23.86 7.60 -2.62
N TYR A 317 -24.70 8.36 -3.33
CA TYR A 317 -24.26 9.53 -4.10
C TYR A 317 -23.92 10.75 -3.23
N TYR A 318 -24.61 10.96 -2.11
CA TYR A 318 -24.31 12.09 -1.22
C TYR A 318 -22.94 11.95 -0.55
N TRP A 319 -22.60 10.74 -0.11
CA TRP A 319 -21.29 10.45 0.47
C TRP A 319 -20.15 10.48 -0.57
N ILE A 320 -20.39 10.01 -1.80
CA ILE A 320 -19.40 10.01 -2.89
C ILE A 320 -19.05 11.44 -3.35
N LEU A 321 -20.05 12.33 -3.47
CA LEU A 321 -19.82 13.73 -3.87
C LEU A 321 -19.06 14.51 -2.80
N LEU A 322 -19.39 14.34 -1.52
CA LEU A 322 -18.66 14.96 -0.41
C LEU A 322 -17.17 14.55 -0.39
N VAL A 323 -16.89 13.28 -0.68
CA VAL A 323 -15.53 12.71 -0.61
C VAL A 323 -14.71 12.95 -1.88
N ALA A 324 -15.32 13.03 -3.08
CA ALA A 324 -14.60 13.41 -4.31
C ALA A 324 -13.97 14.81 -4.21
N THR A 325 -14.59 15.71 -3.43
CA THR A 325 -14.02 17.00 -3.06
C THR A 325 -12.73 16.87 -2.24
N SER A 326 -12.60 15.82 -1.41
CA SER A 326 -11.39 15.57 -0.60
C SER A 326 -10.19 15.10 -1.44
N THR A 327 -10.42 14.36 -2.52
CA THR A 327 -9.35 13.98 -3.47
C THR A 327 -8.79 15.20 -4.23
N TYR A 328 -9.64 16.20 -4.49
CA TYR A 328 -9.19 17.50 -5.03
C TYR A 328 -8.26 18.24 -4.07
N TYR A 329 -8.51 18.17 -2.76
CA TYR A 329 -7.64 18.77 -1.75
C TYR A 329 -6.27 18.07 -1.62
N LYS A 330 -6.19 16.75 -1.79
CA LYS A 330 -4.91 16.02 -1.76
C LYS A 330 -4.01 16.31 -2.98
N CYS A 331 -4.60 16.63 -4.13
CA CYS A 331 -3.84 17.01 -5.34
C CYS A 331 -3.40 18.49 -5.30
N ALA A 332 -4.24 19.37 -4.76
CA ALA A 332 -3.93 20.80 -4.62
C ALA A 332 -2.77 21.08 -3.64
N TYR A 333 -2.58 20.24 -2.62
CA TYR A 333 -1.46 20.41 -1.68
C TYR A 333 -0.10 19.91 -2.21
N SER A 334 -0.09 19.14 -3.30
CA SER A 334 1.15 18.64 -3.94
C SER A 334 1.55 19.43 -5.18
N ALA A 335 0.66 20.28 -5.70
CA ALA A 335 0.94 21.21 -6.79
C ALA A 335 0.82 22.62 -6.20
N GLY A 336 1.93 23.15 -5.67
CA GLY A 336 1.97 24.41 -4.93
C GLY A 336 1.21 25.55 -5.61
N MET A 337 0.00 25.79 -5.11
CA MET A 337 -0.68 27.09 -5.06
C MET A 337 -0.96 27.41 -3.60
#